data_AF-A0A0U1MH93-F1
#
_entry.id   AF-A0A0U1MH93-F1
#
_cell.length_a   1.000
_cell.length_b   1.000
_cell.length_c   1.000
_cell.angle_alpha   90.00
_cell.angle_beta   90.00
_cell.angle_gamma   90.00
#
_symmetry.space_group_name_H-M   'P 1'
#
loop_
_entity.id
_entity.type
_entity.pdbx_description
1 polymer ?
#
loop_
_entity_poly.entity_id
_entity_poly.type
_entity_poly.pdbx_seq_one_letter_code
_entity_poly.pdbx_strand_id
1 'polypeptide(L)'
;MVKILLPISGLHIKEKLNFSNKYYIQKIKDCLDILKKDKKGVDICFEDATRTSREKLKEYMEIISKYQVRTVTFADTVGCSTPLEYGDIFNYFVKKYSNIIFSAHCHNDLGLATANTLAAILNGAKQIETTFLGIGERAGNAPIEEIITILTKKQIESTEFTLPDVYKTSINISKILDFQISENKPIIGENIFKHESGIHQDGTKKI
;
A
#
# COMPACT_ATOMS: atom_id res chain seq x y z
N MET A 1 12.92 11.92 8.13
CA MET A 1 12.93 11.04 6.94
C MET A 1 12.09 11.75 5.91
N VAL A 2 12.64 12.00 4.72
CA VAL A 2 11.92 12.71 3.65
C VAL A 2 11.38 11.67 2.68
N LYS A 3 10.08 11.75 2.41
CA LYS A 3 9.41 10.96 1.38
C LYS A 3 8.94 11.89 0.26
N ILE A 4 9.43 11.67 -0.95
CA ILE A 4 9.06 12.47 -2.13
C ILE A 4 7.95 11.74 -2.88
N LEU A 5 6.85 12.43 -3.13
CA LEU A 5 5.79 11.96 -4.02
C LEU A 5 6.11 12.39 -5.46
N LEU A 6 6.19 11.43 -6.37
CA LEU A 6 6.46 11.64 -7.79
C LEU A 6 5.24 11.16 -8.61
N PRO A 7 4.45 12.09 -9.18
CA PRO A 7 3.40 11.76 -10.15
C PRO A 7 4.02 11.23 -11.45
N ILE A 8 3.94 9.93 -11.72
CA ILE A 8 4.72 9.33 -12.82
C ILE A 8 3.91 8.93 -14.06
N SER A 9 2.57 8.95 -13.98
CA SER A 9 1.73 8.67 -15.14
C SER A 9 1.71 9.84 -16.12
N GLY A 10 1.57 9.52 -17.42
CA GLY A 10 1.49 10.54 -18.47
C GLY A 10 0.35 11.53 -18.24
N LEU A 11 -0.77 11.06 -17.68
CA LEU A 11 -1.91 11.90 -17.31
C LEU A 11 -1.53 12.92 -16.23
N HIS A 12 -0.87 12.48 -15.15
CA HIS A 12 -0.44 13.40 -14.11
C HIS A 12 0.61 14.40 -14.61
N ILE A 13 1.60 13.95 -15.38
CA ILE A 13 2.66 14.86 -15.87
C ILE A 13 2.07 15.93 -16.80
N LYS A 14 1.13 15.55 -17.66
CA LYS A 14 0.52 16.47 -18.63
C LYS A 14 -0.58 17.33 -18.00
N GLU A 15 -1.56 16.73 -17.33
CA GLU A 15 -2.77 17.44 -16.90
C GLU A 15 -2.62 18.05 -15.49
N LYS A 16 -1.90 17.38 -14.57
CA LYS A 16 -1.70 17.87 -13.19
C LYS A 16 -0.50 18.81 -13.07
N LEU A 17 0.62 18.49 -13.72
CA LEU A 17 1.85 19.29 -13.63
C LEU A 17 2.05 20.26 -14.81
N ASN A 18 1.41 20.01 -15.96
CA ASN A 18 1.66 20.74 -17.20
C ASN A 18 3.14 20.80 -17.60
N PHE A 19 3.85 19.68 -17.42
CA PHE A 19 5.28 19.56 -17.72
C PHE A 19 5.53 18.74 -18.99
N SER A 20 6.60 19.08 -19.70
CA SER A 20 7.17 18.15 -20.69
C SER A 20 7.92 17.02 -19.97
N ASN A 21 7.98 15.83 -20.58
CA ASN A 21 8.73 14.69 -20.03
C ASN A 21 10.19 15.06 -19.71
N LYS A 22 10.87 15.78 -20.62
CA LYS A 22 12.26 16.22 -20.41
C LYS A 22 12.40 17.12 -19.19
N TYR A 23 11.48 18.08 -19.04
CA TYR A 23 11.48 18.98 -17.90
C TYR A 23 11.19 18.25 -16.58
N TYR A 24 10.23 17.32 -16.59
CA TYR A 24 9.88 16.53 -15.41
C TYR A 24 11.06 15.67 -14.92
N ILE A 25 11.74 14.98 -15.84
CA ILE A 25 12.93 14.19 -15.51
C ILE A 25 14.05 15.07 -14.92
N GLN A 26 14.24 16.29 -15.43
CA GLN A 26 15.20 17.23 -14.85
C GLN A 26 14.79 17.62 -13.42
N LYS A 27 13.51 17.91 -13.18
CA LYS A 27 13.00 18.24 -11.85
C LYS A 27 13.20 17.12 -10.84
N ILE A 28 13.00 15.85 -11.23
CA ILE A 28 13.30 14.71 -10.37
C ILE A 28 14.78 14.74 -9.96
N LYS A 29 15.70 14.91 -10.92
CA LYS A 29 17.14 14.97 -10.63
C LYS A 29 17.50 16.14 -9.71
N ASP A 30 16.99 17.34 -10.00
CA ASP A 30 17.23 18.53 -9.18
C ASP A 30 16.81 18.30 -7.71
N CYS A 31 15.64 17.67 -7.50
CA CYS A 31 15.14 17.36 -6.16
C CYS A 31 16.03 16.34 -5.44
N LEU A 32 16.44 15.28 -6.15
CA LEU A 32 17.31 14.25 -5.58
C LEU A 32 18.73 14.77 -5.31
N ASP A 33 19.23 15.69 -6.13
CA ASP A 33 20.53 16.35 -5.96
C ASP A 33 20.59 17.17 -4.68
N ILE A 34 19.51 17.86 -4.32
CA ILE A 34 19.38 18.57 -3.04
C ILE A 34 19.52 17.60 -1.86
N LEU A 35 18.95 16.40 -2.00
CA LEU A 35 18.89 15.39 -0.94
C LEU A 35 20.09 14.45 -0.89
N LYS A 36 21.05 14.54 -1.82
CA LYS A 36 22.28 13.73 -1.82
C LYS A 36 23.10 13.82 -0.53
N LYS A 37 22.99 14.94 0.21
CA LYS A 37 23.70 15.15 1.48
C LYS A 37 23.03 14.45 2.66
N ASP A 38 21.78 13.98 2.51
CA ASP A 38 21.09 13.26 3.57
C ASP A 38 21.62 11.83 3.69
N LYS A 39 22.45 11.60 4.71
CA LYS A 39 23.03 10.28 5.00
C LYS A 39 21.99 9.20 5.31
N LYS A 40 20.76 9.58 5.66
CA LYS A 40 19.66 8.65 5.97
C LYS A 40 18.99 8.09 4.71
N GLY A 41 19.31 8.64 3.54
CA GLY A 41 18.64 8.32 2.28
C GLY A 41 17.23 8.89 2.18
N VAL A 42 16.61 8.70 1.01
CA VAL A 42 15.27 9.24 0.70
C VAL A 42 14.29 8.11 0.43
N ASP A 43 13.03 8.33 0.77
CA ASP A 43 11.94 7.48 0.34
C ASP A 43 11.26 8.12 -0.89
N ILE A 44 10.92 7.31 -1.88
CA ILE A 44 10.24 7.75 -3.09
C ILE A 44 8.89 7.05 -3.18
N CYS A 45 7.83 7.80 -3.43
CA CYS A 45 6.53 7.25 -3.81
C CYS A 45 6.25 7.58 -5.26
N PHE A 46 6.08 6.55 -6.06
CA PHE A 46 5.57 6.65 -7.40
C PHE A 46 4.04 6.69 -7.36
N GLU A 47 3.50 7.90 -7.45
CA GLU A 47 2.07 8.16 -7.58
C GLU A 47 1.61 7.69 -8.96
N ASP A 48 0.52 6.93 -8.97
CA ASP A 48 -0.12 6.36 -10.16
C ASP A 48 0.74 5.34 -10.90
N ALA A 49 1.46 4.52 -10.14
CA ALA A 49 2.33 3.48 -10.66
C ALA A 49 1.55 2.40 -11.42
N THR A 50 0.33 2.09 -11.00
CA THR A 50 -0.51 1.04 -11.60
C THR A 50 -1.07 1.40 -12.97
N ARG A 51 -1.09 2.69 -13.33
CA ARG A 51 -1.43 3.17 -14.67
C ARG A 51 -0.22 3.65 -15.47
N THR A 52 1.00 3.42 -14.97
CA THR A 52 2.25 3.73 -15.65
C THR A 52 2.83 2.47 -16.29
N SER A 53 3.24 2.54 -17.55
CA SER A 53 3.79 1.37 -18.24
C SER A 53 5.06 0.86 -17.55
N ARG A 54 5.32 -0.46 -17.68
CA ARG A 54 6.51 -1.08 -17.08
C ARG A 54 7.80 -0.46 -17.62
N GLU A 55 7.83 -0.05 -18.89
CA GLU A 55 8.95 0.65 -19.54
C GLU A 55 9.23 1.99 -18.87
N LYS A 56 8.19 2.76 -18.57
CA LYS A 56 8.33 4.04 -17.87
C LYS A 56 8.74 3.86 -16.41
N LEU A 57 8.19 2.86 -15.72
CA LEU A 57 8.63 2.50 -14.37
C LEU A 57 10.12 2.14 -14.34
N LYS A 58 10.62 1.38 -15.33
CA LYS A 58 12.05 1.08 -15.47
C LYS A 58 12.89 2.35 -15.64
N GLU A 59 12.46 3.27 -16.49
CA GLU A 59 13.15 4.56 -16.72
C GLU A 59 13.28 5.35 -15.40
N TYR A 60 12.19 5.49 -14.64
CA TYR A 60 12.25 6.18 -13.35
C TYR A 60 13.14 5.44 -12.34
N MET A 61 13.03 4.11 -12.26
CA MET A 61 13.88 3.29 -11.39
C MET A 61 15.37 3.45 -11.71
N GLU A 62 15.75 3.48 -12.99
CA GLU A 62 17.15 3.72 -13.42
C GLU A 62 17.67 5.11 -13.06
N ILE A 63 16.79 6.11 -12.98
CA ILE A 63 17.16 7.45 -12.54
C ILE A 63 17.37 7.46 -11.04
N ILE A 64 16.39 6.98 -10.27
CA ILE A 64 16.43 7.07 -8.81
C ILE A 64 17.46 6.12 -8.19
N SER A 65 17.77 4.98 -8.84
CA SER A 65 18.75 4.01 -8.35
C SER A 65 20.19 4.53 -8.35
N LYS A 66 20.45 5.69 -8.99
CA LYS A 66 21.74 6.40 -8.94
C LYS A 66 21.92 7.25 -7.69
N TYR A 67 20.90 7.32 -6.85
CA TYR A 67 20.86 8.09 -5.60
C TYR A 67 20.67 7.14 -4.42
N GLN A 68 20.90 7.65 -3.21
CA GLN A 68 20.68 6.89 -1.97
C GLN A 68 19.18 6.81 -1.64
N VAL A 69 18.47 5.98 -2.40
CA VAL A 69 17.05 5.67 -2.15
C VAL A 69 16.96 4.48 -1.22
N ARG A 70 16.18 4.63 -0.15
CA ARG A 70 15.95 3.59 0.85
C ARG A 70 14.72 2.76 0.52
N THR A 71 13.62 3.45 0.24
CA THR A 71 12.33 2.83 -0.05
C THR A 71 11.72 3.39 -1.33
N VAL A 72 11.14 2.51 -2.14
CA VAL A 72 10.29 2.87 -3.28
C VAL A 72 8.89 2.33 -3.06
N THR A 73 7.92 3.23 -2.97
CA THR A 73 6.49 2.89 -2.90
C THR A 73 5.88 2.90 -4.30
N PHE A 74 5.19 1.83 -4.68
CA PHE A 74 4.32 1.82 -5.87
C PHE A 74 2.88 2.08 -5.42
N ALA A 75 2.31 3.23 -5.76
CA ALA A 75 0.94 3.55 -5.38
C ALA A 75 -0.07 3.06 -6.44
N ASP A 76 -1.06 2.27 -6.00
CA ASP A 76 -2.32 2.07 -6.72
C ASP A 76 -3.26 3.23 -6.40
N THR A 77 -2.92 4.41 -6.92
CA THR A 77 -3.51 5.71 -6.53
C THR A 77 -5.02 5.77 -6.74
N VAL A 78 -5.53 5.07 -7.74
CA VAL A 78 -6.97 5.05 -8.08
C VAL A 78 -7.65 3.74 -7.70
N GLY A 79 -6.95 2.83 -7.02
CA GLY A 79 -7.51 1.56 -6.52
C GLY A 79 -8.08 0.65 -7.61
N CYS A 80 -7.45 0.62 -8.79
CA CYS A 80 -7.99 -0.08 -9.96
C CYS A 80 -7.15 -1.27 -10.43
N SER A 81 -6.00 -1.54 -9.82
CA SER A 81 -5.17 -2.69 -10.19
C SER A 81 -5.79 -3.99 -9.70
N THR A 82 -5.63 -5.07 -10.46
CA THR A 82 -5.89 -6.41 -9.94
C THR A 82 -4.70 -6.91 -9.09
N PRO A 83 -4.91 -7.92 -8.22
CA PRO A 83 -3.83 -8.49 -7.42
C PRO A 83 -2.69 -9.09 -8.25
N LEU A 84 -3.02 -9.67 -9.41
CA LEU A 84 -2.02 -10.25 -10.32
C LEU A 84 -1.16 -9.16 -10.98
N GLU A 85 -1.79 -8.11 -11.51
CA GLU A 85 -1.08 -6.98 -12.10
C GLU A 85 -0.19 -6.27 -11.07
N TYR A 86 -0.72 -6.03 -9.87
CA TYR A 86 0.01 -5.34 -8.82
C TYR A 86 1.17 -6.18 -8.31
N GLY A 87 0.94 -7.47 -8.02
CA GLY A 87 1.99 -8.41 -7.62
C GLY A 87 3.12 -8.54 -8.63
N ASP A 88 2.82 -8.51 -9.94
CA ASP A 88 3.84 -8.57 -10.99
C ASP A 88 4.80 -7.37 -10.99
N ILE A 89 4.31 -6.18 -10.59
CA ILE A 89 5.18 -4.99 -10.41
C ILE A 89 6.24 -5.29 -9.35
N PHE A 90 5.84 -5.79 -8.19
CA PHE A 90 6.76 -6.12 -7.10
C PHE A 90 7.71 -7.25 -7.49
N ASN A 91 7.19 -8.34 -8.04
CA ASN A 91 7.98 -9.49 -8.49
C ASN A 91 9.14 -9.07 -9.41
N TYR A 92 8.87 -8.15 -10.33
CA TYR A 92 9.89 -7.66 -11.27
C TYR A 92 10.94 -6.77 -10.59
N PHE A 93 10.51 -5.76 -9.83
CA PHE A 93 11.44 -4.76 -9.30
C PHE A 93 12.21 -5.26 -8.07
N VAL A 94 11.59 -6.06 -7.19
CA VAL A 94 12.26 -6.66 -6.03
C VAL A 94 13.43 -7.56 -6.46
N LYS A 95 13.27 -8.34 -7.54
CA LYS A 95 14.34 -9.18 -8.08
C LYS A 95 15.51 -8.39 -8.65
N LYS A 96 15.27 -7.17 -9.14
CA LYS A 96 16.26 -6.35 -9.84
C LYS A 96 17.04 -5.41 -8.89
N TYR A 97 16.43 -4.98 -7.79
CA TYR A 97 17.00 -3.97 -6.88
C TYR A 97 17.01 -4.44 -5.43
N SER A 98 18.01 -5.27 -5.07
CA SER A 98 18.13 -5.86 -3.73
C SER A 98 18.47 -4.87 -2.61
N ASN A 99 18.98 -3.68 -2.96
CA ASN A 99 19.37 -2.64 -2.02
C ASN A 99 18.24 -1.64 -1.70
N ILE A 100 17.05 -1.80 -2.30
CA ILE A 100 15.90 -0.93 -2.13
C ILE A 100 14.77 -1.71 -1.46
N ILE A 101 14.16 -1.13 -0.42
CA ILE A 101 12.93 -1.66 0.16
C ILE A 101 11.76 -1.28 -0.75
N PHE A 102 10.96 -2.25 -1.15
CA PHE A 102 9.74 -1.97 -1.91
C PHE A 102 8.54 -1.89 -0.96
N SER A 103 7.75 -0.83 -1.14
CA SER A 103 6.58 -0.50 -0.34
C SER A 103 5.29 -0.56 -1.17
N ALA A 104 4.24 -1.15 -0.62
CA ALA A 104 2.90 -1.11 -1.22
C ALA A 104 2.06 0.04 -0.66
N HIS A 105 1.23 0.66 -1.50
CA HIS A 105 0.25 1.65 -1.09
C HIS A 105 -0.97 1.48 -1.99
N CYS A 106 -2.07 0.95 -1.44
CA CYS A 106 -3.26 0.60 -2.22
C CYS A 106 -4.47 1.37 -1.75
N HIS A 107 -5.11 2.10 -2.66
CA HIS A 107 -6.46 2.62 -2.46
C HIS A 107 -7.52 1.54 -2.74
N ASN A 108 -8.71 1.73 -2.17
CA ASN A 108 -9.77 0.72 -2.14
C ASN A 108 -10.98 1.01 -3.04
N ASP A 109 -10.81 1.86 -4.06
CA ASP A 109 -11.91 2.30 -4.94
C ASP A 109 -12.70 1.14 -5.58
N LEU A 110 -12.05 0.01 -5.90
CA LEU A 110 -12.71 -1.22 -6.39
C LEU A 110 -12.75 -2.37 -5.37
N GLY A 111 -12.52 -2.10 -4.08
CA GLY A 111 -12.56 -3.12 -3.03
C GLY A 111 -11.39 -4.11 -3.03
N LEU A 112 -10.30 -3.80 -3.74
CA LEU A 112 -9.15 -4.70 -3.92
C LEU A 112 -7.92 -4.33 -3.09
N ALA A 113 -7.97 -3.30 -2.23
CA ALA A 113 -6.78 -2.80 -1.53
C ALA A 113 -6.11 -3.85 -0.65
N THR A 114 -6.89 -4.61 0.12
CA THR A 114 -6.40 -5.70 0.98
C THR A 114 -5.73 -6.79 0.13
N ALA A 115 -6.37 -7.21 -0.96
CA ALA A 115 -5.87 -8.25 -1.85
C ALA A 115 -4.59 -7.81 -2.59
N ASN A 116 -4.54 -6.57 -3.08
CA ASN A 116 -3.38 -6.00 -3.75
C ASN A 116 -2.20 -5.87 -2.78
N THR A 117 -2.45 -5.39 -1.55
CA THR A 117 -1.40 -5.28 -0.54
C THR A 117 -0.83 -6.66 -0.18
N LEU A 118 -1.68 -7.67 -0.02
CA LEU A 118 -1.23 -9.06 0.19
C LEU A 118 -0.43 -9.59 -0.99
N ALA A 119 -0.87 -9.34 -2.23
CA ALA A 119 -0.14 -9.75 -3.43
C ALA A 119 1.25 -9.10 -3.51
N ALA A 120 1.40 -7.84 -3.11
CA ALA A 120 2.70 -7.18 -3.04
C ALA A 120 3.62 -7.84 -2.00
N ILE A 121 3.11 -8.15 -0.80
CA ILE A 121 3.87 -8.86 0.25
C ILE A 121 4.36 -10.21 -0.25
N LEU A 122 3.47 -11.01 -0.86
CA LEU A 122 3.80 -12.33 -1.41
C LEU A 122 4.83 -12.26 -2.55
N ASN A 123 4.97 -11.09 -3.19
CA ASN A 123 5.97 -10.84 -4.24
C ASN A 123 7.17 -10.02 -3.74
N GLY A 124 7.39 -9.96 -2.42
CA GLY A 124 8.61 -9.46 -1.80
C GLY A 124 8.59 -8.00 -1.37
N ALA A 125 7.42 -7.35 -1.32
CA ALA A 125 7.29 -6.07 -0.61
C ALA A 125 7.68 -6.26 0.87
N LYS A 126 8.53 -5.37 1.38
CA LYS A 126 8.99 -5.39 2.77
C LYS A 126 8.48 -4.19 3.59
N GLN A 127 7.73 -3.31 2.96
CA GLN A 127 6.98 -2.25 3.61
C GLN A 127 5.57 -2.19 3.01
N ILE A 128 4.59 -1.79 3.80
CA ILE A 128 3.23 -1.51 3.35
C ILE A 128 2.75 -0.21 4.00
N GLU A 129 1.93 0.52 3.28
CA GLU A 129 1.27 1.74 3.73
C GLU A 129 -0.22 1.44 3.84
N THR A 130 -0.68 1.40 5.08
CA THR A 130 -2.04 1.03 5.45
C THR A 130 -2.57 2.06 6.45
N THR A 131 -3.86 1.98 6.74
CA THR A 131 -4.50 2.82 7.75
C THR A 131 -5.39 1.96 8.62
N PHE A 132 -5.60 2.37 9.87
CA PHE A 132 -6.64 1.78 10.70
C PHE A 132 -8.01 2.07 10.08
N LEU A 133 -8.89 1.08 10.09
CA LEU A 133 -10.25 1.16 9.55
C LEU A 133 -10.30 1.37 8.03
N GLY A 134 -9.15 1.35 7.34
CA GLY A 134 -9.05 1.65 5.91
C GLY A 134 -9.30 3.11 5.57
N ILE A 135 -9.20 4.04 6.54
CA ILE A 135 -9.49 5.47 6.31
C ILE A 135 -8.52 6.08 5.29
N GLY A 136 -9.05 6.92 4.40
CA GLY A 136 -8.27 7.64 3.40
C GLY A 136 -9.16 8.42 2.46
N GLU A 137 -8.58 8.91 1.36
CA GLU A 137 -9.36 9.54 0.30
C GLU A 137 -10.34 8.54 -0.34
N ARG A 138 -11.54 9.02 -0.71
CA ARG A 138 -12.57 8.26 -1.44
C ARG A 138 -13.00 6.99 -0.67
N ALA A 139 -12.81 5.81 -1.25
CA ALA A 139 -13.09 4.52 -0.60
C ALA A 139 -12.01 4.11 0.41
N GLY A 140 -10.96 4.92 0.57
CA GLY A 140 -9.92 4.74 1.56
C GLY A 140 -8.74 3.90 1.08
N ASN A 141 -8.00 3.36 2.04
CA ASN A 141 -6.77 2.60 1.85
C ASN A 141 -6.95 1.15 2.31
N ALA A 142 -5.93 0.32 2.08
CA ALA A 142 -5.85 -1.01 2.69
C ALA A 142 -5.95 -0.91 4.24
N PRO A 143 -6.94 -1.57 4.86
CA PRO A 143 -7.12 -1.59 6.30
C PRO A 143 -6.06 -2.46 7.00
N ILE A 144 -5.33 -1.89 7.94
CA ILE A 144 -4.26 -2.60 8.66
C ILE A 144 -4.80 -3.81 9.42
N GLU A 145 -6.01 -3.73 9.96
CA GLU A 145 -6.61 -4.83 10.73
C GLU A 145 -6.88 -6.07 9.89
N GLU A 146 -7.19 -5.92 8.61
CA GLU A 146 -7.34 -7.05 7.69
C GLU A 146 -5.98 -7.65 7.34
N ILE A 147 -4.99 -6.80 7.05
CA ILE A 147 -3.64 -7.23 6.67
C ILE A 147 -2.95 -7.97 7.80
N ILE A 148 -2.88 -7.41 9.01
CA ILE A 148 -2.23 -8.08 10.15
C ILE A 148 -2.92 -9.40 10.48
N THR A 149 -4.25 -9.45 10.34
CA THR A 149 -5.01 -10.69 10.58
C THR A 149 -4.64 -11.78 9.60
N ILE A 150 -4.61 -11.50 8.30
CA ILE A 150 -4.26 -12.53 7.31
C ILE A 150 -2.79 -12.96 7.44
N LEU A 151 -1.87 -12.02 7.67
CA LEU A 151 -0.45 -12.32 7.88
C LEU A 151 -0.24 -13.26 9.07
N THR A 152 -0.89 -12.95 10.19
CA THR A 152 -0.83 -13.77 11.41
C THR A 152 -1.47 -15.14 11.21
N LYS A 153 -2.70 -15.19 10.68
CA LYS A 153 -3.47 -16.44 10.53
C LYS A 153 -2.84 -17.42 9.56
N LYS A 154 -2.18 -16.91 8.52
CA LYS A 154 -1.49 -17.73 7.50
C LYS A 154 0.00 -17.89 7.76
N GLN A 155 0.53 -17.31 8.83
CA GLN A 155 1.96 -17.34 9.17
C GLN A 155 2.83 -16.88 7.98
N ILE A 156 2.37 -15.85 7.27
CA ILE A 156 3.05 -15.33 6.07
C ILE A 156 4.28 -14.51 6.46
N GLU A 157 4.10 -13.61 7.43
CA GLU A 157 5.17 -12.77 7.99
C GLU A 157 4.82 -12.49 9.46
N SER A 158 5.85 -12.36 10.30
CA SER A 158 5.69 -11.96 11.70
C SER A 158 5.55 -10.45 11.83
N THR A 159 4.66 -9.98 12.70
CA THR A 159 4.45 -8.57 12.97
C THR A 159 4.60 -8.29 14.46
N GLU A 160 5.05 -7.09 14.83
CA GLU A 160 5.12 -6.67 16.24
C GLU A 160 3.73 -6.45 16.85
N PHE A 161 2.70 -6.34 16.00
CA PHE A 161 1.31 -6.20 16.41
C PHE A 161 0.70 -7.53 16.84
N THR A 162 -0.04 -7.52 17.95
CA THR A 162 -0.95 -8.60 18.31
C THR A 162 -2.37 -8.29 17.80
N LEU A 163 -3.15 -9.31 17.44
CA LEU A 163 -4.54 -9.12 16.99
C LEU A 163 -5.41 -8.37 18.02
N PRO A 164 -5.30 -8.63 19.34
CA PRO A 164 -6.00 -7.84 20.35
C PRO A 164 -5.63 -6.34 20.34
N ASP A 165 -4.34 -6.01 20.14
CA ASP A 165 -3.89 -4.61 20.11
C ASP A 165 -4.39 -3.89 18.87
N VAL A 166 -4.40 -4.57 17.73
CA VAL A 166 -4.95 -4.04 16.47
C VAL A 166 -6.45 -3.76 16.61
N TYR A 167 -7.21 -4.68 17.22
CA TYR A 167 -8.64 -4.48 17.47
C TYR A 167 -8.89 -3.27 18.38
N LYS A 168 -8.23 -3.22 19.56
CA LYS A 168 -8.38 -2.11 20.51
C LYS A 168 -8.02 -0.77 19.88
N THR A 169 -6.93 -0.73 19.11
CA THR A 169 -6.49 0.48 18.42
C THR A 169 -7.49 0.93 17.37
N SER A 170 -8.05 0.00 16.60
CA SER A 170 -9.12 0.28 15.62
C SER A 170 -10.35 0.91 16.27
N ILE A 171 -10.82 0.33 17.39
CA ILE A 171 -11.97 0.87 18.15
C ILE A 171 -11.66 2.27 18.72
N ASN A 172 -10.45 2.48 19.25
CA ASN A 172 -10.06 3.78 19.78
C ASN A 172 -9.99 4.86 18.70
N ILE A 173 -9.41 4.53 17.53
CA ILE A 173 -9.34 5.45 16.39
C ILE A 173 -10.74 5.79 15.87
N SER A 174 -11.64 4.81 15.79
CA SER A 174 -13.04 5.03 15.43
C SER A 174 -13.70 6.05 16.34
N LYS A 175 -13.50 5.95 17.67
CA LYS A 175 -14.03 6.91 18.65
C LYS A 175 -13.42 8.30 18.51
N ILE A 176 -12.11 8.39 18.31
CA ILE A 176 -11.39 9.67 18.18
C ILE A 176 -11.84 10.43 16.93
N LEU A 177 -12.04 9.72 15.83
CA LEU A 177 -12.41 10.30 14.54
C LEU A 177 -13.92 10.40 14.32
N ASP A 178 -14.74 9.97 15.30
CA ASP A 178 -16.18 9.79 15.16
C ASP A 178 -16.55 9.00 13.88
N PHE A 179 -15.75 7.97 13.58
CA PHE A 179 -15.89 7.14 12.40
C PHE A 179 -16.73 5.90 12.72
N GLN A 180 -17.91 5.79 12.11
CA GLN A 180 -18.80 4.65 12.31
C GLN A 180 -18.24 3.39 11.61
N ILE A 181 -17.97 2.34 12.40
CA ILE A 181 -17.57 1.04 11.86
C ILE A 181 -18.83 0.33 11.35
N SER A 182 -18.80 -0.10 10.08
CA SER A 182 -19.86 -0.95 9.52
C SER A 182 -19.95 -2.27 10.30
N GLU A 183 -21.16 -2.70 10.63
CA GLU A 183 -21.38 -3.95 11.39
C GLU A 183 -20.80 -5.18 10.69
N ASN A 184 -20.69 -5.13 9.35
CA ASN A 184 -20.15 -6.22 8.52
C ASN A 184 -18.68 -5.97 8.10
N LYS A 185 -18.00 -4.98 8.68
CA LYS A 185 -16.58 -4.70 8.39
C LYS A 185 -15.75 -5.94 8.74
N PRO A 186 -14.90 -6.46 7.83
CA PRO A 186 -14.04 -7.58 8.15
C PRO A 186 -13.18 -7.32 9.39
N ILE A 187 -12.97 -8.37 10.18
CA ILE A 187 -12.19 -8.43 11.43
C ILE A 187 -12.77 -7.69 12.64
N ILE A 188 -13.43 -6.55 12.45
CA ILE A 188 -13.83 -5.67 13.56
C ILE A 188 -15.31 -5.31 13.63
N GLY A 189 -16.11 -5.68 12.60
CA GLY A 189 -17.55 -5.45 12.59
C GLY A 189 -18.28 -6.34 13.59
N GLU A 190 -19.33 -5.81 14.21
CA GLU A 190 -20.08 -6.52 15.27
C GLU A 190 -20.72 -7.83 14.81
N ASN A 191 -21.03 -7.98 13.52
CA ASN A 191 -21.76 -9.13 13.00
C ASN A 191 -20.87 -10.29 12.53
N ILE A 192 -19.57 -10.07 12.32
CA ILE A 192 -18.71 -11.06 11.64
C ILE A 192 -18.44 -12.33 12.46
N PHE A 193 -18.72 -12.31 13.76
CA PHE A 193 -18.60 -13.47 14.65
C PHE A 193 -19.98 -14.00 15.11
N LYS A 194 -21.07 -13.38 14.67
CA LYS A 194 -22.44 -13.85 14.93
C LYS A 194 -22.80 -14.96 13.93
N HIS A 195 -23.47 -16.00 14.40
CA HIS A 195 -23.90 -17.13 13.58
C HIS A 195 -25.44 -17.17 13.53
N GLU A 196 -26.04 -16.77 12.41
CA GLU A 196 -27.49 -16.59 12.31
C GLU A 196 -28.24 -17.76 11.64
N SER A 197 -27.56 -18.61 10.85
CA SER A 197 -28.21 -19.79 10.26
C SER A 197 -28.25 -20.96 11.25
N GLY A 198 -29.40 -21.63 11.36
CA GLY A 198 -29.60 -22.74 12.31
C GLY A 198 -28.64 -23.92 12.12
N ILE A 199 -28.14 -24.12 10.89
CA ILE A 199 -27.12 -25.14 10.57
C ILE A 199 -25.73 -24.73 11.10
N HIS A 200 -25.38 -23.44 11.06
CA HIS A 200 -24.10 -22.96 11.58
C HIS A 200 -24.08 -22.94 13.11
N GLN A 201 -25.21 -22.66 13.78
CA GLN A 201 -25.31 -22.73 15.25
C GLN A 201 -25.09 -24.16 15.77
N ASP A 202 -25.63 -25.17 15.10
CA ASP A 202 -25.42 -26.59 15.48
C ASP A 202 -23.96 -27.02 15.29
N GLY A 203 -23.27 -26.48 14.29
CA GLY A 203 -21.83 -26.71 14.07
C GLY A 203 -20.94 -26.07 15.14
N THR A 204 -21.22 -24.82 15.54
CA THR A 204 -20.42 -24.11 16.56
C THR A 204 -20.56 -24.67 17.99
N LYS A 205 -21.65 -25.37 18.31
CA LYS A 205 -21.84 -26.01 19.62
C LYS A 205 -21.08 -27.33 19.77
N LYS A 206 -20.51 -27.86 18.69
CA LYS A 206 -19.87 -29.18 18.61
C LYS A 206 -18.34 -29.13 18.53
N ILE A 207 -17.75 -27.93 18.60
CA ILE A 207 -16.30 -27.66 18.61
C ILE A 207 -15.99 -26.90 19.90
#